data_AF-A0AA36BIL8-F1
#
_entry.id   AF-A0AA36BIL8-F1
#
_cell.length_a   1.000
_cell.length_b   1.000
_cell.length_c   1.000
_cell.angle_alpha   90.00
_cell.angle_beta   90.00
_cell.angle_gamma   90.00
#
_symmetry.space_group_name_H-M   'P 1'
#
loop_
_entity.id
_entity.type
_entity.pdbx_description
1 polymer ?
#
loop_
_entity_poly.entity_id
_entity_poly.type
_entity_poly.pdbx_seq_one_letter_code
_entity_poly.pdbx_strand_id
1 'polypeptide(L)'
;MSAKRKSYSVEYRKGIVEKSHNKNLTSFCKEMLDRRMVRKWRAEYDKLNRQGDEGSAKKRKCRSGRQPLFSELEDITSGWIADKRTKALVVRRFDIQEFALAMAPQLDIPPEIFKASPHWLDSFFRRYELSLRRSTTLFKLGDAEVIQRALAFKSFVDGIDFSKYSLSNIIAMNETTVFTGQGSKTTIEQTSTSSIYASPAGYEGASVTCISAIRLDRTEVPPFIIIKG
;
A
#
# COMPACT_ATOMS: atom_id res chain seq x y z
N MET A 1 11.60 -34.14 -19.41
CA MET A 1 11.63 -32.85 -18.68
C MET A 1 11.18 -31.73 -19.61
N SER A 2 10.08 -31.04 -19.30
CA SER A 2 9.55 -29.97 -20.15
C SER A 2 10.46 -28.74 -20.08
N ALA A 3 10.91 -28.23 -21.22
CA ALA A 3 11.77 -27.05 -21.28
C ALA A 3 11.04 -25.84 -20.65
N LYS A 4 11.70 -25.15 -19.71
CA LYS A 4 11.15 -23.94 -19.07
C LYS A 4 10.78 -22.91 -20.15
N ARG A 5 9.53 -22.46 -20.16
CA ARG A 5 9.06 -21.39 -21.07
C ARG A 5 9.90 -20.12 -20.84
N LYS A 6 10.56 -19.62 -21.89
CA LYS A 6 11.34 -18.38 -21.87
C LYS A 6 10.41 -17.17 -22.05
N SER A 7 10.62 -16.11 -21.28
CA SER A 7 9.87 -14.84 -21.35
C SER A 7 10.84 -13.68 -21.59
N TYR A 8 10.49 -12.80 -22.52
CA TYR A 8 11.36 -11.71 -23.01
C TYR A 8 10.68 -10.34 -22.84
N SER A 9 11.45 -9.29 -22.54
CA SER A 9 10.96 -7.90 -22.40
C SER A 9 10.50 -7.30 -23.73
N VAL A 10 9.66 -6.25 -23.66
CA VAL A 10 9.19 -5.51 -24.84
C VAL A 10 10.36 -4.93 -25.63
N GLU A 11 11.32 -4.28 -24.95
CA GLU A 11 12.56 -3.77 -25.56
C GLU A 11 13.34 -4.87 -26.30
N TYR A 12 13.51 -6.03 -25.66
CA TYR A 12 14.23 -7.14 -26.27
C TYR A 12 13.51 -7.63 -27.54
N ARG A 13 12.17 -7.73 -27.51
CA ARG A 13 11.39 -8.12 -28.69
C ARG A 13 11.49 -7.08 -29.81
N LYS A 14 11.39 -5.78 -29.50
CA LYS A 14 11.56 -4.68 -30.47
C LYS A 14 12.95 -4.77 -31.13
N GLY A 15 14.00 -4.82 -30.33
CA GLY A 15 15.37 -4.88 -30.84
C GLY A 15 15.66 -6.14 -31.67
N ILE A 16 15.00 -7.26 -31.37
CA ILE A 16 15.06 -8.48 -32.20
C ILE A 16 14.31 -8.30 -33.52
N VAL A 17 13.13 -7.67 -33.52
CA VAL A 17 12.35 -7.41 -34.73
C VAL A 17 13.13 -6.50 -35.68
N GLU A 18 13.65 -5.37 -35.18
CA GLU A 18 14.48 -4.42 -35.92
C GLU A 18 15.71 -5.11 -36.53
N LYS A 19 16.48 -5.85 -35.72
CA LYS A 19 17.68 -6.59 -36.20
C LYS A 19 17.35 -7.67 -37.22
N SER A 20 16.10 -8.13 -37.27
CA SER A 20 15.67 -9.20 -38.17
C SER A 20 15.11 -8.67 -39.51
N HIS A 21 14.67 -7.41 -39.61
CA HIS A 21 13.79 -6.92 -40.68
C HIS A 21 14.30 -7.24 -42.11
N ASN A 22 15.61 -7.19 -42.32
CA ASN A 22 16.27 -7.44 -43.62
C ASN A 22 17.09 -8.75 -43.66
N LYS A 23 16.87 -9.66 -42.71
CA LYS A 23 17.61 -10.92 -42.61
C LYS A 23 16.69 -12.11 -42.83
N ASN A 24 17.25 -13.16 -43.45
CA ASN A 24 16.57 -14.44 -43.52
C ASN A 24 16.39 -15.01 -42.09
N LEU A 25 15.15 -15.28 -41.71
CA LEU A 25 14.81 -15.79 -40.37
C LEU A 25 15.47 -17.15 -40.09
N THR A 26 15.73 -17.97 -41.11
CA THR A 26 16.44 -19.24 -40.94
C THR A 26 17.90 -19.05 -40.54
N SER A 27 18.59 -18.08 -41.13
CA SER A 27 19.98 -17.78 -40.75
C SER A 27 20.08 -16.97 -39.46
N PHE A 28 19.08 -16.13 -39.17
CA PHE A 28 19.03 -15.29 -37.97
C PHE A 28 18.70 -16.07 -36.69
N CYS A 29 17.77 -17.02 -36.75
CA CYS A 29 17.30 -17.77 -35.58
C CYS A 29 18.21 -18.96 -35.21
N LYS A 30 19.45 -19.00 -35.74
CA LYS A 30 20.30 -20.19 -35.95
C LYS A 30 20.53 -21.13 -34.76
N GLU A 31 20.14 -20.78 -33.52
CA GLU A 31 19.94 -21.74 -32.42
C GLU A 31 19.33 -21.12 -31.13
N MET A 32 19.31 -19.78 -30.99
CA MET A 32 18.86 -19.12 -29.75
C MET A 32 17.36 -18.79 -29.66
N LEU A 33 16.67 -18.64 -30.80
CA LEU A 33 15.29 -18.13 -30.84
C LEU A 33 14.43 -18.97 -31.77
N ASP A 34 13.19 -19.25 -31.36
CA ASP A 34 12.22 -19.94 -32.23
C ASP A 34 11.70 -18.97 -33.30
N ARG A 35 11.78 -19.40 -34.56
CA ARG A 35 11.27 -18.65 -35.72
C ARG A 35 9.81 -18.27 -35.59
N ARG A 36 8.98 -19.13 -34.99
CA ARG A 36 7.55 -18.84 -34.78
C ARG A 36 7.37 -17.61 -33.88
N MET A 37 8.24 -17.46 -32.87
CA MET A 37 8.22 -16.31 -31.96
C MET A 37 8.61 -15.02 -32.69
N VAL A 38 9.68 -15.05 -33.49
CA VAL A 38 10.15 -13.86 -34.22
C VAL A 38 9.11 -13.42 -35.28
N ARG A 39 8.47 -14.37 -35.97
CA ARG A 39 7.35 -14.05 -36.88
C ARG A 39 6.18 -13.40 -36.15
N LYS A 40 5.78 -13.94 -35.01
CA LYS A 40 4.72 -13.37 -34.18
C LYS A 40 5.07 -11.94 -33.73
N TRP A 41 6.31 -11.70 -33.30
CA TRP A 41 6.73 -10.37 -32.87
C TRP A 41 6.81 -9.36 -34.02
N ARG A 42 7.14 -9.79 -35.25
CA ARG A 42 7.01 -8.93 -36.44
C ARG A 42 5.57 -8.53 -36.70
N ALA A 43 4.64 -9.48 -36.63
CA ALA A 43 3.22 -9.21 -36.82
C ALA A 43 2.64 -8.30 -35.71
N GLU A 44 3.18 -8.40 -34.49
CA GLU A 44 2.77 -7.57 -33.34
C GLU A 44 3.63 -6.30 -33.18
N TYR A 45 4.45 -5.92 -34.16
CA TYR A 45 5.44 -4.84 -34.00
C TYR A 45 4.81 -3.49 -33.64
N ASP A 46 3.71 -3.09 -34.31
CA ASP A 46 3.01 -1.83 -34.01
C ASP A 46 2.47 -1.80 -32.58
N LYS A 47 1.99 -2.96 -32.10
CA LYS A 47 1.50 -3.13 -30.73
C LYS A 47 2.65 -3.10 -29.72
N LEU A 48 3.79 -3.69 -30.04
CA LEU A 48 5.01 -3.55 -29.24
C LEU A 48 5.47 -2.10 -29.22
N ASN A 49 5.30 -1.36 -30.32
CA ASN A 49 5.77 0.01 -30.44
C ASN A 49 5.06 0.94 -29.46
N ARG A 50 3.73 0.97 -29.55
CA ARG A 50 2.84 1.71 -28.62
C ARG A 50 3.12 1.37 -27.15
N GLN A 51 3.37 0.10 -26.85
CA GLN A 51 3.66 -0.36 -25.48
C GLN A 51 5.01 0.13 -24.94
N GLY A 52 6.02 0.28 -25.79
CA GLY A 52 7.30 0.85 -25.38
C GLY A 52 7.18 2.32 -24.98
N ASP A 53 6.33 3.06 -25.70
CA ASP A 53 6.13 4.50 -25.51
C ASP A 53 5.29 4.79 -24.25
N GLU A 54 4.39 3.88 -23.88
CA GLU A 54 3.60 3.90 -22.62
C GLU A 54 4.41 3.50 -21.36
N GLY A 55 5.75 3.50 -21.40
CA GLY A 55 6.60 3.21 -20.24
C GLY A 55 6.66 1.73 -19.81
N SER A 56 6.17 0.79 -20.64
CA SER A 56 6.18 -0.65 -20.34
C SER A 56 7.39 -1.41 -20.91
N ALA A 57 8.39 -0.67 -21.40
CA ALA A 57 9.55 -1.14 -22.15
C ALA A 57 10.35 -2.27 -21.45
N LYS A 58 10.55 -2.17 -20.12
CA LYS A 58 11.26 -3.18 -19.29
C LYS A 58 10.40 -4.39 -18.87
N LYS A 59 9.08 -4.39 -19.11
CA LYS A 59 8.18 -5.46 -18.63
C LYS A 59 8.37 -6.74 -19.47
N ARG A 60 8.64 -7.88 -18.80
CA ARG A 60 8.77 -9.23 -19.42
C ARG A 60 7.43 -9.91 -19.74
N LYS A 61 6.39 -9.53 -18.98
CA LYS A 61 4.99 -9.86 -19.28
C LYS A 61 4.29 -8.58 -19.70
N CYS A 62 3.99 -8.48 -21.00
CA CYS A 62 2.92 -7.61 -21.46
C CYS A 62 1.63 -8.04 -20.76
N ARG A 63 0.67 -7.12 -20.63
CA ARG A 63 -0.69 -7.31 -20.11
C ARG A 63 -1.49 -8.30 -20.98
N SER A 64 -1.01 -9.53 -21.13
CA SER A 64 -1.59 -10.65 -21.89
C SER A 64 -2.14 -11.72 -20.94
N GLY A 65 -2.48 -11.31 -19.71
CA GLY A 65 -3.32 -12.13 -18.84
C GLY A 65 -4.75 -12.09 -19.35
N ARG A 66 -5.57 -13.04 -18.87
CA ARG A 66 -7.03 -12.98 -19.03
C ARG A 66 -7.51 -11.59 -18.59
N GLN A 67 -8.25 -10.91 -19.45
CA GLN A 67 -8.86 -9.62 -19.11
C GLN A 67 -9.76 -9.80 -17.88
N PRO A 68 -9.84 -8.79 -16.99
CA PRO A 68 -10.79 -8.84 -15.89
C PRO A 68 -12.20 -9.07 -16.44
N LEU A 69 -12.93 -10.00 -15.82
CA LEU A 69 -14.28 -10.36 -16.25
C LEU A 69 -15.26 -9.18 -16.07
N PHE A 70 -14.97 -8.29 -15.12
CA PHE A 70 -15.79 -7.14 -14.75
C PHE A 70 -14.94 -5.86 -14.81
N SER A 71 -14.38 -5.54 -15.98
CA SER A 71 -13.49 -4.38 -16.16
C SER A 71 -14.14 -3.07 -15.75
N GLU A 72 -15.39 -2.84 -16.15
CA GLU A 72 -16.12 -1.59 -15.87
C GLU A 72 -16.40 -1.43 -14.37
N LEU A 73 -16.81 -2.52 -13.70
CA LEU A 73 -17.00 -2.54 -12.26
C LEU A 73 -15.70 -2.23 -11.51
N GLU A 74 -14.58 -2.79 -11.96
CA GLU A 74 -13.27 -2.55 -11.37
C GLU A 74 -12.81 -1.10 -11.57
N ASP A 75 -13.08 -0.49 -12.72
CA ASP A 75 -12.75 0.93 -13.00
C ASP A 75 -13.55 1.87 -12.09
N ILE A 76 -14.86 1.65 -11.97
CA ILE A 76 -15.73 2.43 -11.06
C ILE A 76 -15.29 2.27 -9.60
N THR A 77 -14.99 1.03 -9.20
CA THR A 77 -14.50 0.74 -7.85
C THR A 77 -13.17 1.44 -7.57
N SER A 78 -12.25 1.45 -8.54
CA SER A 78 -10.98 2.18 -8.42
C SER A 78 -11.19 3.70 -8.30
N GLY A 79 -12.12 4.27 -9.08
CA GLY A 79 -12.47 5.68 -8.98
C GLY A 79 -13.02 6.05 -7.60
N TRP A 80 -13.93 5.24 -7.06
CA TRP A 80 -14.47 5.43 -5.71
C TRP A 80 -13.38 5.38 -4.62
N ILE A 81 -12.41 4.46 -4.73
CA ILE A 81 -11.26 4.43 -3.82
C ILE A 81 -10.48 5.74 -3.90
N ALA A 82 -10.15 6.20 -5.12
CA ALA A 82 -9.41 7.45 -5.31
C ALA A 82 -10.15 8.66 -4.71
N ASP A 83 -11.47 8.74 -4.86
CA ASP A 83 -12.29 9.81 -4.26
C ASP A 83 -12.27 9.78 -2.73
N LYS A 84 -12.38 8.59 -2.13
CA LYS A 84 -12.29 8.41 -0.67
C LYS A 84 -10.91 8.82 -0.17
N ARG A 85 -9.84 8.43 -0.88
CA ARG A 85 -8.46 8.75 -0.51
C ARG A 85 -8.12 10.23 -0.69
N THR A 86 -8.69 10.89 -1.70
CA THR A 86 -8.58 12.35 -1.86
C THR A 86 -9.18 13.11 -0.67
N LYS A 87 -10.26 12.56 -0.08
CA LYS A 87 -10.87 13.07 1.16
C LYS A 87 -10.18 12.58 2.44
N ALA A 88 -9.02 11.93 2.29
CA ALA A 88 -8.26 11.28 3.37
C ALA A 88 -9.06 10.26 4.19
N LEU A 89 -10.13 9.68 3.65
CA LEU A 89 -10.93 8.69 4.35
C LEU A 89 -10.24 7.32 4.33
N VAL A 90 -10.38 6.57 5.41
CA VAL A 90 -9.90 5.19 5.48
C VAL A 90 -10.76 4.30 4.58
N VAL A 91 -10.11 3.48 3.75
CA VAL A 91 -10.76 2.48 2.90
C VAL A 91 -10.25 1.10 3.31
N ARG A 92 -11.15 0.21 3.74
CA ARG A 92 -10.84 -1.18 4.11
C ARG A 92 -11.25 -2.13 2.99
N ARG A 93 -10.73 -3.35 3.05
CA ARG A 93 -11.07 -4.42 2.10
C ARG A 93 -12.57 -4.70 2.05
N PHE A 94 -13.22 -4.72 3.23
CA PHE A 94 -14.66 -4.91 3.37
C PHE A 94 -15.44 -3.81 2.66
N ASP A 95 -15.06 -2.54 2.85
CA ASP A 95 -15.75 -1.39 2.25
C ASP A 95 -15.72 -1.46 0.71
N ILE A 96 -14.62 -1.97 0.13
CA ILE A 96 -14.51 -2.19 -1.33
C ILE A 96 -15.43 -3.33 -1.80
N GLN A 97 -15.51 -4.42 -1.05
CA GLN A 97 -16.39 -5.54 -1.41
C GLN A 97 -17.85 -5.12 -1.34
N GLU A 98 -18.24 -4.38 -0.30
CA GLU A 98 -19.58 -3.83 -0.14
C GLU A 98 -19.94 -2.87 -1.27
N PHE A 99 -19.04 -1.92 -1.59
CA PHE A 99 -19.22 -1.00 -2.71
C PHE A 99 -19.37 -1.74 -4.05
N ALA A 100 -18.50 -2.71 -4.33
CA ALA A 100 -18.55 -3.48 -5.57
C ALA A 100 -19.82 -4.33 -5.69
N LEU A 101 -20.33 -4.90 -4.59
CA LEU A 101 -21.60 -5.62 -4.57
C LEU A 101 -22.79 -4.67 -4.83
N ALA A 102 -22.74 -3.44 -4.31
CA ALA A 102 -23.79 -2.44 -4.54
C ALA A 102 -23.78 -1.90 -5.98
N MET A 103 -22.62 -1.85 -6.63
CA MET A 103 -22.48 -1.40 -8.01
C MET A 103 -22.76 -2.48 -9.05
N ALA A 104 -22.55 -3.76 -8.73
CA ALA A 104 -22.73 -4.86 -9.68
C ALA A 104 -24.14 -4.90 -10.33
N PRO A 105 -25.26 -4.76 -9.59
CA PRO A 105 -26.59 -4.70 -10.19
C PRO A 105 -26.82 -3.50 -11.12
N GLN A 106 -26.11 -2.38 -10.91
CA GLN A 106 -26.21 -1.19 -11.77
C GLN A 106 -25.52 -1.38 -13.13
N LEU A 107 -24.70 -2.43 -13.26
CA LEU A 107 -24.01 -2.82 -14.50
C LEU A 107 -24.61 -4.10 -15.09
N ASP A 108 -25.85 -4.44 -14.70
CA ASP A 108 -26.53 -5.67 -15.11
C ASP A 108 -25.75 -6.96 -14.79
N ILE A 109 -24.96 -6.95 -13.71
CA ILE A 109 -24.23 -8.13 -13.23
C ILE A 109 -25.06 -8.82 -12.14
N PRO A 110 -25.57 -10.05 -12.39
CA PRO A 110 -26.35 -10.79 -11.40
C PRO A 110 -25.51 -11.18 -10.16
N PRO A 111 -26.13 -11.21 -8.97
CA PRO A 111 -25.45 -11.60 -7.72
C PRO A 111 -24.97 -13.06 -7.71
N GLU A 112 -25.54 -13.92 -8.55
CA GLU A 112 -25.07 -15.31 -8.74
C GLU A 112 -23.70 -15.35 -9.41
N ILE A 113 -23.40 -14.36 -10.26
CA ILE A 113 -22.20 -14.27 -11.08
C ILE A 113 -21.08 -13.54 -10.33
N PHE A 114 -21.38 -12.44 -9.64
CA PHE A 114 -20.40 -11.67 -8.89
C PHE A 114 -20.64 -11.70 -7.38
N LYS A 115 -19.69 -12.30 -6.65
CA LYS A 115 -19.74 -12.48 -5.19
C LYS A 115 -18.72 -11.65 -4.42
N ALA A 116 -18.04 -10.70 -5.07
CA ALA A 116 -16.93 -9.93 -4.51
C ALA A 116 -15.93 -10.80 -3.69
N SER A 117 -15.54 -11.95 -4.24
CA SER A 117 -14.76 -12.95 -3.49
C SER A 117 -13.38 -12.40 -3.10
N PRO A 118 -12.75 -12.94 -2.03
CA PRO A 118 -11.39 -12.54 -1.65
C PRO A 118 -10.38 -12.68 -2.80
N HIS A 119 -10.53 -13.70 -3.63
CA HIS A 119 -9.68 -13.95 -4.79
C HIS A 119 -9.85 -12.88 -5.89
N TRP A 120 -11.09 -12.44 -6.13
CA TRP A 120 -11.35 -11.30 -7.02
C TRP A 120 -10.67 -10.05 -6.47
N LEU A 121 -10.85 -9.76 -5.18
CA LEU A 121 -10.29 -8.58 -4.54
C LEU A 121 -8.75 -8.53 -4.61
N ASP A 122 -8.07 -9.65 -4.35
CA ASP A 122 -6.61 -9.73 -4.48
C ASP A 122 -6.15 -9.54 -5.94
N SER A 123 -6.90 -10.08 -6.88
CA SER A 123 -6.61 -9.93 -8.30
C SER A 123 -6.83 -8.48 -8.76
N PHE A 124 -7.88 -7.83 -8.26
CA PHE A 124 -8.18 -6.41 -8.47
C PHE A 124 -7.05 -5.53 -7.92
N PHE A 125 -6.63 -5.74 -6.67
CA PHE A 125 -5.51 -4.98 -6.09
C PHE A 125 -4.24 -5.11 -6.90
N ARG A 126 -3.91 -6.31 -7.36
CA ARG A 126 -2.74 -6.54 -8.22
C ARG A 126 -2.84 -5.83 -9.58
N ARG A 127 -4.05 -5.70 -10.15
CA ARG A 127 -4.26 -5.05 -11.45
C ARG A 127 -4.21 -3.52 -11.37
N TYR A 128 -4.72 -2.95 -10.28
CA TYR A 128 -4.78 -1.51 -10.04
C TYR A 128 -3.63 -1.00 -9.16
N GLU A 129 -2.65 -1.87 -8.87
CA GLU A 129 -1.48 -1.54 -8.05
C GLU A 129 -1.87 -0.98 -6.67
N LEU A 130 -2.93 -1.52 -6.07
CA LEU A 130 -3.41 -1.16 -4.74
C LEU A 130 -2.81 -2.10 -3.69
N SER A 131 -2.55 -1.58 -2.50
CA SER A 131 -2.09 -2.39 -1.37
C SER A 131 -2.62 -1.86 -0.05
N LEU A 132 -2.66 -2.74 0.96
CA LEU A 132 -2.93 -2.31 2.32
C LEU A 132 -1.69 -1.60 2.86
N ARG A 133 -1.88 -0.39 3.37
CA ARG A 133 -0.78 0.45 3.83
C ARG A 133 -1.10 1.03 5.20
N ARG A 134 -0.08 1.19 6.03
CA ARG A 134 -0.20 1.80 7.37
C ARG A 134 -0.04 3.31 7.24
N SER A 135 -0.92 4.05 7.90
CA SER A 135 -0.80 5.51 8.06
C SER A 135 0.55 5.84 8.67
N THR A 136 1.25 6.80 8.07
CA THR A 136 2.56 7.23 8.52
C THR A 136 2.42 8.57 9.21
N THR A 137 2.79 8.63 10.48
CA THR A 137 2.97 9.91 11.17
C THR A 137 4.09 10.68 10.48
N LEU A 138 3.82 11.91 10.05
CA LEU A 138 4.69 12.73 9.20
C LEU A 138 6.01 13.18 9.86
N PHE A 139 6.23 12.85 11.14
CA PHE A 139 7.43 13.21 11.88
C PHE A 139 8.31 11.98 12.10
N LYS A 140 9.37 11.85 11.31
CA LYS A 140 10.50 10.96 11.59
C LYS A 140 11.74 11.82 11.75
N LEU A 141 12.19 12.02 12.99
CA LEU A 141 13.52 12.56 13.27
C LEU A 141 14.56 11.61 12.67
N GLY A 142 15.65 12.15 12.14
CA GLY A 142 16.76 11.33 11.65
C GLY A 142 17.52 10.66 12.82
N ASP A 143 18.12 9.49 12.57
CA ASP A 143 18.79 8.70 13.62
C ASP A 143 19.84 9.51 14.41
N ALA A 144 20.63 10.35 13.72
CA ALA A 144 21.63 11.21 14.35
C ALA A 144 21.00 12.23 15.32
N GLU A 145 19.85 12.79 14.94
CA GLU A 145 19.13 13.77 15.76
C GLU A 145 18.47 13.11 16.97
N VAL A 146 17.94 11.89 16.80
CA VAL A 146 17.42 11.07 17.91
C VAL A 146 18.53 10.79 18.92
N ILE A 147 19.71 10.37 18.45
CA ILE A 147 20.87 10.09 19.32
C ILE A 147 21.33 11.35 20.06
N GLN A 148 21.45 12.49 19.37
CA GLN A 148 21.84 13.75 20.00
C GLN A 148 20.86 14.18 21.10
N ARG A 149 19.55 14.10 20.84
CA ARG A 149 18.52 14.44 21.84
C ARG A 149 18.54 13.47 23.03
N ALA A 150 18.76 12.18 22.78
CA ALA A 150 18.87 11.19 23.85
C ALA A 150 20.09 11.43 24.75
N LEU A 151 21.25 11.75 24.17
CA LEU A 151 22.46 12.10 24.92
C LEU A 151 22.27 13.37 25.74
N ALA A 152 21.69 14.43 25.14
CA ALA A 152 21.41 15.67 25.85
C ALA A 152 20.44 15.46 27.03
N PHE A 153 19.39 14.66 26.84
CA PHE A 153 18.46 14.31 27.91
C PHE A 153 19.13 13.50 29.01
N LYS A 154 19.98 12.52 28.65
CA LYS A 154 20.76 11.76 29.63
C LYS A 154 21.68 12.66 30.45
N SER A 155 22.44 13.54 29.81
CA SER A 155 23.31 14.49 30.51
C SER A 155 22.52 15.42 31.45
N PHE A 156 21.32 15.84 31.03
CA PHE A 156 20.42 16.61 31.89
C PHE A 156 19.98 15.80 33.13
N VAL A 157 19.54 14.56 32.94
CA VAL A 157 19.11 13.68 34.05
C VAL A 157 20.26 13.35 35.00
N ASP A 158 21.44 13.05 34.47
CA ASP A 158 22.64 12.75 35.27
C ASP A 158 23.10 13.95 36.12
N GLY A 159 22.74 15.18 35.72
CA GLY A 159 22.98 16.40 36.49
C GLY A 159 21.98 16.67 37.62
N ILE A 160 20.89 15.88 37.72
CA ILE A 160 19.88 16.03 38.77
C ILE A 160 20.35 15.29 40.03
N ASP A 161 20.47 16.02 41.13
CA ASP A 161 20.73 15.46 42.43
C ASP A 161 19.44 14.94 43.07
N PHE A 162 19.12 13.67 42.78
CA PHE A 162 17.91 13.01 43.28
C PHE A 162 17.86 12.88 44.82
N SER A 163 18.98 13.01 45.53
CA SER A 163 19.03 12.90 46.99
C SER A 163 18.25 14.03 47.70
N LYS A 164 18.04 15.15 47.01
CA LYS A 164 17.30 16.32 47.54
C LYS A 164 15.78 16.13 47.55
N TYR A 165 15.26 15.09 46.92
CA TYR A 165 13.83 14.86 46.78
C TYR A 165 13.39 13.66 47.61
N SER A 166 12.26 13.79 48.31
CA SER A 166 11.60 12.65 48.94
C SER A 166 11.20 11.62 47.89
N LEU A 167 11.29 10.33 48.21
CA LEU A 167 10.85 9.24 47.33
C LEU A 167 9.37 9.38 46.95
N SER A 168 8.55 9.92 47.85
CA SER A 168 7.13 10.19 47.60
C SER A 168 6.86 11.32 46.58
N ASN A 169 7.89 12.13 46.28
CA ASN A 169 7.81 13.25 45.34
C ASN A 169 8.38 12.90 43.95
N ILE A 170 8.93 11.70 43.78
CA ILE A 170 9.40 11.20 42.48
C ILE A 170 8.29 10.30 41.92
N ILE A 171 7.63 10.76 40.86
CA ILE A 171 6.42 10.14 40.32
C ILE A 171 6.65 9.77 38.86
N ALA A 172 6.53 8.48 38.55
CA ALA A 172 6.45 8.00 37.19
C ALA A 172 4.98 8.05 36.76
N MET A 173 4.66 8.91 35.79
CA MET A 173 3.31 9.12 35.28
C MET A 173 3.24 8.69 33.82
N ASN A 174 2.17 7.99 33.46
CA ASN A 174 1.87 7.63 32.08
C ASN A 174 0.42 7.99 31.74
N GLU A 175 0.22 8.54 30.55
CA GLU A 175 -1.08 8.87 29.99
C GLU A 175 -1.43 7.86 28.89
N THR A 176 -2.62 7.28 28.95
CA THR A 176 -3.11 6.36 27.93
C THR A 176 -4.49 6.80 27.45
N THR A 177 -4.56 7.25 26.20
CA THR A 177 -5.79 7.66 25.55
C THR A 177 -6.38 6.53 24.72
N VAL A 178 -7.65 6.22 24.97
CA VAL A 178 -8.48 5.33 24.16
C VAL A 178 -9.47 6.19 23.39
N PHE A 179 -9.33 6.20 22.06
CA PHE A 179 -10.25 6.91 21.18
C PHE A 179 -11.50 6.07 20.91
N THR A 180 -12.68 6.69 20.96
CA THR A 180 -13.95 6.01 20.65
C THR A 180 -14.22 5.95 19.15
N GLY A 181 -13.45 6.69 18.34
CA GLY A 181 -13.56 6.72 16.88
C GLY A 181 -12.79 5.60 16.15
N GLN A 182 -12.78 5.66 14.82
CA GLN A 182 -12.41 4.56 13.94
C GLN A 182 -10.89 4.31 13.92
N GLY A 183 -10.38 3.50 14.85
CA GLY A 183 -8.94 3.23 15.07
C GLY A 183 -8.17 2.46 13.98
N SER A 184 -8.65 2.39 12.74
CA SER A 184 -7.93 1.69 11.68
C SER A 184 -6.75 2.51 11.17
N LYS A 185 -5.56 2.20 11.69
CA LYS A 185 -4.27 2.77 11.20
C LYS A 185 -3.89 2.26 9.81
N THR A 186 -4.69 1.39 9.19
CA THR A 186 -4.44 0.83 7.87
C THR A 186 -5.55 1.19 6.89
N THR A 187 -5.15 1.55 5.68
CA THR A 187 -6.03 1.93 4.57
C THR A 187 -5.48 1.37 3.27
N ILE A 188 -6.34 1.19 2.29
CA ILE A 188 -5.95 0.81 0.93
C ILE A 188 -5.56 2.06 0.17
N GLU A 189 -4.42 2.00 -0.50
CA GLU A 189 -3.82 3.11 -1.22
C GLU A 189 -3.01 2.59 -2.42
N GLN A 190 -2.70 3.47 -3.36
CA GLN A 190 -1.80 3.16 -4.47
C GLN A 190 -0.40 2.77 -3.97
N THR A 191 0.19 1.75 -4.58
CA THR A 191 1.49 1.18 -4.16
C THR A 191 2.65 2.16 -4.35
N SER A 192 2.54 3.10 -5.29
CA SER A 192 3.51 4.16 -5.55
C SER A 192 3.49 5.31 -4.54
N THR A 193 2.51 5.37 -3.63
CA THR A 193 2.34 6.50 -2.71
C THR A 193 3.36 6.45 -1.56
N SER A 194 4.09 7.56 -1.37
CA SER A 194 5.20 7.69 -0.40
C SER A 194 4.74 7.89 1.04
N SER A 195 3.68 8.67 1.25
CA SER A 195 3.13 8.99 2.57
C SER A 195 1.62 8.91 2.58
N ILE A 196 1.05 8.40 3.67
CA ILE A 196 -0.38 8.13 3.76
C ILE A 196 -0.94 8.86 4.96
N TYR A 197 -1.81 9.80 4.65
CA TYR A 197 -2.65 10.48 5.63
C TYR A 197 -4.02 9.82 5.67
N ALA A 198 -4.55 9.63 6.87
CA ALA A 198 -5.92 9.23 7.12
C ALA A 198 -6.50 10.28 8.07
N SER A 199 -7.55 10.97 7.61
CA SER A 199 -8.24 11.98 8.38
C SER A 199 -8.96 11.32 9.54
N PRO A 200 -8.93 11.93 10.73
CA PRO A 200 -9.79 11.51 11.82
C PRO A 200 -11.26 11.65 11.42
N ALA A 201 -12.06 10.59 11.57
CA ALA A 201 -13.52 10.67 11.45
C ALA A 201 -14.09 11.55 12.58
N GLY A 202 -15.19 12.28 12.34
CA GLY A 202 -15.68 13.35 13.23
C GLY A 202 -15.98 13.01 14.71
N TYR A 203 -16.02 11.73 15.08
CA TYR A 203 -16.13 11.25 16.48
C TYR A 203 -14.78 10.83 17.10
N GLU A 204 -13.65 11.03 16.41
CA GLU A 204 -12.30 10.69 16.90
C GLU A 204 -11.74 11.70 17.91
N GLY A 205 -12.42 12.84 18.15
CA GLY A 205 -12.08 13.71 19.29
C GLY A 205 -12.52 13.13 20.63
N ALA A 206 -13.58 12.31 20.59
CA ALA A 206 -14.09 11.65 21.77
C ALA A 206 -13.11 10.56 22.21
N SER A 207 -12.64 10.71 23.44
CA SER A 207 -11.61 9.84 23.98
C SER A 207 -11.71 9.77 25.49
N VAL A 208 -11.41 8.58 26.01
CA VAL A 208 -11.20 8.37 27.43
C VAL A 208 -9.71 8.28 27.64
N THR A 209 -9.17 9.23 28.39
CA THR A 209 -7.76 9.25 28.76
C THR A 209 -7.63 8.86 30.22
N CYS A 210 -6.89 7.79 30.48
CA CYS A 210 -6.51 7.40 31.82
C CYS A 210 -5.08 7.86 32.08
N ILE A 211 -4.88 8.64 33.14
CA ILE A 211 -3.57 8.97 33.67
C ILE A 211 -3.34 8.06 34.88
N SER A 212 -2.29 7.26 34.82
CA SER A 212 -1.85 6.41 35.92
C SER A 212 -0.47 6.85 36.38
N ALA A 213 -0.26 6.83 37.69
CA ALA A 213 1.00 7.26 38.27
C ALA A 213 1.41 6.35 39.43
N ILE A 214 2.71 6.08 39.51
CA ILE A 214 3.33 5.35 40.62
C ILE A 214 4.44 6.21 41.19
N ARG A 215 4.46 6.34 42.52
CA ARG A 215 5.54 7.01 43.23
C ARG A 215 6.73 6.05 43.39
N LEU A 216 7.93 6.59 43.58
CA LEU A 216 9.15 5.79 43.73
C LEU A 216 9.13 4.92 45.01
N ASP A 217 8.36 5.34 46.02
CA ASP A 217 8.08 4.56 47.24
C ASP A 217 7.11 3.36 47.00
N ARG A 218 6.71 3.12 45.75
CA ARG A 218 5.77 2.07 45.30
C ARG A 218 4.32 2.31 45.69
N THR A 219 3.96 3.51 46.16
CA THR A 219 2.54 3.85 46.31
C THR A 219 1.92 4.18 44.95
N GLU A 220 0.83 3.47 44.66
CA GLU A 220 -0.02 3.76 43.50
C GLU A 220 -0.85 5.01 43.77
N VAL A 221 -0.90 5.91 42.79
CA VAL A 221 -1.76 7.09 42.84
C VAL A 221 -3.08 6.73 42.17
N PRO A 222 -4.24 7.10 42.75
CA PRO A 222 -5.54 6.88 42.12
C PRO A 222 -5.54 7.37 40.68
N PRO A 223 -6.05 6.56 39.72
CA PRO A 223 -6.05 6.94 38.32
C PRO A 223 -6.94 8.15 38.10
N PHE A 224 -6.46 9.08 37.28
CA PHE A 224 -7.24 10.25 36.88
C PHE A 224 -7.79 10.03 35.48
N ILE A 225 -9.12 10.04 35.34
CA ILE A 225 -9.80 9.76 34.08
C ILE A 225 -10.34 11.08 33.52
N ILE A 226 -9.93 11.40 32.29
CA ILE A 226 -10.43 12.53 31.51
C ILE A 226 -11.28 11.97 30.39
N ILE A 227 -12.56 12.37 30.36
CA ILE A 227 -13.45 12.07 29.24
C ILE A 227 -13.57 13.34 28.41
N LYS A 228 -13.11 13.26 27.16
CA LYS A 228 -13.26 14.32 26.18
C LYS A 228 -14.40 13.94 25.24
N GLY A 229 -15.38 14.83 25.09
CA GLY A 229 -16.50 14.72 24.14
C GLY A 229 -16.27 15.55 22.89
#